data_AF-A0A549T6N6-F1
#
_entry.id   AF-A0A549T6N6-F1
#
_cell.length_a   1.000
_cell.length_b   1.000
_cell.length_c   1.000
_cell.angle_alpha   90.00
_cell.angle_beta   90.00
_cell.angle_gamma   90.00
#
_symmetry.space_group_name_H-M   'P 1'
#
loop_
_entity.id
_entity.type
_entity.pdbx_description
1 polymer ?
#
loop_
_entity_poly.entity_id
_entity_poly.type
_entity_poly.pdbx_seq_one_letter_code
_entity_poly.pdbx_strand_id
1 'polypeptide(L)'
;MAKRPNSPTATDAQVLALLDRYQCPLPFHEVRARLLGNIASPSSTSPIETVKSLWGGELPPFDSIDEANELIGALVMGLWNRLTRHQDRSDPFRLKRVQSGANREEILSLATMRRQELDGFAEGLFGGAEELVLSERAVDAMTVLSTLRAMFVAIEEVTGDPTKAANEKDFAETLDRMREMTLTAEKSIHAVVLACKRARASDFSGGLAKRSTLH
;
A
#
# COMPACT_ATOMS: atom_id res chain seq x y z
N MET A 1 -19.87 24.58 24.80
CA MET A 1 -18.85 23.58 24.46
C MET A 1 -18.26 23.94 23.10
N ALA A 2 -17.00 24.39 23.06
CA ALA A 2 -16.34 24.72 21.80
C ALA A 2 -16.17 23.43 20.98
N LYS A 3 -16.70 23.44 19.75
CA LYS A 3 -16.50 22.38 18.76
C LYS A 3 -14.99 22.34 18.48
N ARG A 4 -14.30 21.26 18.87
CA ARG A 4 -12.89 21.07 18.49
C ARG A 4 -12.83 21.21 16.96
N PRO A 5 -11.96 22.05 16.40
CA PRO A 5 -11.81 22.10 14.96
C PRO A 5 -11.39 20.69 14.53
N ASN A 6 -12.11 20.10 13.58
CA ASN A 6 -11.61 18.91 12.89
C ASN A 6 -10.24 19.30 12.35
N SER A 7 -9.16 18.73 12.91
CA SER A 7 -7.82 18.97 12.40
C SER A 7 -7.84 18.70 10.90
N PRO A 8 -7.31 19.62 10.06
CA PRO A 8 -7.25 19.38 8.64
C PRO A 8 -6.41 18.13 8.42
N THR A 9 -7.04 17.07 7.93
CA THR A 9 -6.40 15.82 7.51
C THR A 9 -5.30 16.23 6.51
N ALA A 10 -4.02 16.10 6.88
CA ALA A 10 -2.91 16.57 6.06
C ALA A 10 -3.06 16.07 4.62
N THR A 11 -3.06 16.98 3.64
CA THR A 11 -3.23 16.65 2.22
C THR A 11 -2.08 15.76 1.73
N ASP A 12 -2.26 15.09 0.59
CA ASP A 12 -1.18 14.27 0.00
C ASP A 12 0.08 15.11 -0.30
N ALA A 13 -0.07 16.39 -0.68
CA ALA A 13 1.04 17.30 -0.89
C ALA A 13 1.79 17.64 0.42
N GLN A 14 1.07 17.81 1.52
CA GLN A 14 1.68 18.04 2.84
C GLN A 14 2.41 16.79 3.34
N VAL A 15 1.82 15.60 3.15
CA VAL A 15 2.49 14.34 3.49
C VAL A 15 3.75 14.16 2.66
N LEU A 16 3.68 14.40 1.34
CA LEU A 16 4.85 14.37 0.45
C LEU A 16 5.97 15.30 0.93
N ALA A 17 5.64 16.55 1.27
CA ALA A 17 6.63 17.52 1.76
C ALA A 17 7.28 17.09 3.08
N LEU A 18 6.52 16.45 3.97
CA LEU A 18 7.06 15.90 5.22
C LEU A 18 7.95 14.68 4.98
N LEU A 19 7.54 13.76 4.11
CA LEU A 19 8.36 12.60 3.74
C LEU A 19 9.69 13.04 3.11
N ASP A 20 9.67 14.06 2.26
CA ASP A 20 10.88 14.64 1.65
C ASP A 20 11.77 15.33 2.70
N ARG A 21 11.18 16.18 3.56
CA ARG A 21 11.90 16.87 4.64
C ARG A 21 12.66 15.89 5.53
N TYR A 22 12.04 14.77 5.89
CA TYR A 22 12.63 13.75 6.74
C TYR A 22 13.28 12.60 5.95
N GLN A 23 13.59 12.82 4.67
CA GLN A 23 14.36 11.91 3.81
C GLN A 23 13.85 10.46 3.85
N CYS A 24 12.53 10.29 3.79
CA CYS A 24 11.92 8.96 3.70
C CYS A 24 12.51 8.22 2.49
N PRO A 25 13.05 6.99 2.67
CA PRO A 25 13.68 6.25 1.58
C PRO A 25 12.65 5.71 0.58
N LEU A 26 11.37 5.70 0.94
CA LEU A 26 10.31 5.17 0.11
C LEU A 26 9.57 6.28 -0.64
N PRO A 27 9.24 6.06 -1.93
CA PRO A 27 8.40 6.99 -2.66
C PRO A 27 6.96 6.96 -2.12
N PHE A 28 6.25 8.07 -2.26
CA PHE A 28 4.92 8.22 -1.66
C PHE A 28 3.87 7.21 -2.11
N HIS A 29 3.92 6.73 -3.37
CA HIS A 29 3.00 5.69 -3.84
C HIS A 29 3.19 4.38 -3.08
N GLU A 30 4.43 4.02 -2.75
CA GLU A 30 4.76 2.87 -1.95
C GLU A 30 4.33 3.05 -0.50
N VAL A 31 4.55 4.24 0.10
CA VAL A 31 4.07 4.57 1.44
C VAL A 31 2.55 4.38 1.54
N ARG A 32 1.77 4.90 0.57
CA ARG A 32 0.32 4.72 0.52
C ARG A 32 -0.08 3.24 0.49
N ALA A 33 0.58 2.46 -0.36
CA ALA A 33 0.30 1.04 -0.49
C ALA A 33 0.66 0.26 0.80
N ARG A 34 1.78 0.62 1.44
CA ARG A 34 2.24 0.02 2.70
C ARG A 34 1.32 0.30 3.88
N LEU A 35 0.88 1.54 4.05
CA LEU A 35 -0.11 1.85 5.07
C LEU A 35 -1.44 1.12 4.80
N LEU A 36 -1.88 1.03 3.54
CA LEU A 36 -3.08 0.27 3.19
C LEU A 36 -2.93 -1.23 3.51
N GLY A 37 -1.78 -1.83 3.17
CA GLY A 37 -1.47 -3.22 3.51
C GLY A 37 -1.62 -3.45 5.00
N ASN A 38 -1.07 -2.57 5.83
CA ASN A 38 -1.15 -2.71 7.28
C ASN A 38 -2.56 -2.50 7.82
N ILE A 39 -3.31 -1.53 7.31
CA ILE A 39 -4.75 -1.38 7.58
C ILE A 39 -5.53 -2.65 7.21
N ALA A 40 -5.12 -3.32 6.13
CA ALA A 40 -5.73 -4.54 5.65
C ALA A 40 -5.32 -5.78 6.44
N SER A 41 -4.21 -5.75 7.20
CA SER A 41 -3.67 -6.92 7.89
C SER A 41 -4.70 -7.58 8.82
N PRO A 42 -4.86 -8.92 8.80
CA PRO A 42 -5.76 -9.60 9.73
C PRO A 42 -5.27 -9.50 11.18
N SER A 43 -3.95 -9.32 11.38
CA SER A 43 -3.32 -9.17 12.69
C SER A 43 -3.37 -7.73 13.17
N SER A 44 -3.56 -7.52 14.48
CA SER A 44 -3.50 -6.17 15.07
C SER A 44 -2.07 -5.63 15.02
N THR A 45 -1.81 -4.72 14.09
CA THR A 45 -0.52 -4.04 13.94
C THR A 45 -0.62 -2.60 14.39
N SER A 46 0.43 -2.11 15.07
CA SER A 46 0.49 -0.73 15.56
C SER A 46 0.76 0.23 14.39
N PRO A 47 -0.09 1.24 14.16
CA PRO A 47 0.16 2.25 13.13
C PRO A 47 1.52 2.94 13.28
N ILE A 48 2.01 3.11 14.52
CA ILE A 48 3.30 3.74 14.80
C ILE A 48 4.47 2.85 14.36
N GLU A 49 4.38 1.53 14.55
CA GLU A 49 5.43 0.62 14.10
C GLU A 49 5.51 0.57 12.57
N THR A 50 4.37 0.67 11.89
CA THR A 50 4.32 0.79 10.43
C THR A 50 4.88 2.13 9.94
N VAL A 51 4.71 3.21 10.71
CA VAL A 51 5.34 4.50 10.37
C VAL A 51 6.86 4.41 10.55
N LYS A 52 7.35 3.81 11.64
CA LYS A 52 8.78 3.57 11.84
C LYS A 52 9.41 2.72 10.74
N SER A 53 8.69 1.71 10.24
CA SER A 53 9.21 0.83 9.18
C SER A 53 9.44 1.55 7.85
N LEU A 54 8.85 2.75 7.65
CA LEU A 54 9.16 3.59 6.49
C LEU A 54 10.64 4.04 6.49
N TRP A 55 11.29 4.10 7.66
CA TRP A 55 12.71 4.46 7.85
C TRP A 55 13.54 3.27 8.36
N GLY A 56 13.12 2.03 8.09
CA GLY A 56 13.89 0.86 8.49
C GLY A 56 13.75 0.45 9.96
N GLY A 57 12.73 0.97 10.66
CA GLY A 57 12.36 0.52 12.01
C GLY A 57 12.51 1.57 13.11
N GLU A 58 13.13 2.72 12.82
CA GLU A 58 13.25 3.85 13.74
C GLU A 58 12.80 5.14 13.06
N LEU A 59 12.20 6.06 13.82
CA LEU A 59 11.84 7.37 13.28
C LEU A 59 13.10 8.21 13.00
N PRO A 60 13.04 9.13 12.03
CA PRO A 60 14.11 10.09 11.81
C PRO A 60 14.32 10.98 13.04
N PRO A 61 15.49 11.61 13.20
CA PRO A 61 15.71 12.58 14.26
C PRO A 61 14.78 13.80 14.08
N PHE A 62 14.32 14.35 15.20
CA PHE A 62 13.50 15.57 15.25
C PHE A 62 14.16 16.59 16.17
N ASP A 63 14.08 17.87 15.84
CA ASP A 63 14.61 18.95 16.67
C ASP A 63 13.66 19.26 17.84
N SER A 64 12.38 18.86 17.74
CA SER A 64 11.38 19.04 18.79
C SER A 64 10.28 17.96 18.78
N ILE A 65 9.55 17.89 19.89
CA ILE A 65 8.34 17.05 19.99
C ILE A 65 7.25 17.52 19.02
N ASP A 66 7.17 18.82 18.74
CA ASP A 66 6.17 19.38 17.81
C ASP A 66 6.40 18.91 16.37
N GLU A 67 7.66 18.80 15.95
CA GLU A 67 8.04 18.22 14.66
C GLU A 67 7.69 16.74 14.54
N ALA A 68 7.95 15.96 15.59
CA ALA A 68 7.52 14.57 15.66
C ALA A 68 6.00 14.46 15.57
N ASN A 69 5.27 15.31 16.30
CA ASN A 69 3.80 15.35 16.27
C ASN A 69 3.26 15.77 14.90
N GLU A 70 3.93 16.67 14.18
CA GLU A 70 3.56 17.06 12.82
C GLU A 70 3.61 15.85 11.88
N LEU A 71 4.74 15.13 11.86
CA LEU A 71 4.92 13.96 11.00
C LEU A 71 3.93 12.85 11.36
N ILE A 72 3.85 12.46 12.63
CA ILE A 72 2.97 11.39 13.10
C ILE A 72 1.50 11.77 12.89
N GLY A 73 1.12 13.02 13.17
CA GLY A 73 -0.22 13.54 12.91
C GLY A 73 -0.59 13.45 11.43
N ALA A 74 0.32 13.85 10.53
CA ALA A 74 0.09 13.79 9.09
C ALA A 74 -0.05 12.35 8.58
N LEU A 75 0.76 11.41 9.07
CA LEU A 75 0.75 10.02 8.62
C LEU A 75 -0.39 9.20 9.23
N VAL A 76 -0.57 9.24 10.55
CA VAL A 76 -1.55 8.41 11.27
C VAL A 76 -2.93 9.07 11.27
N MET A 77 -3.03 10.32 11.72
CA MET A 77 -4.33 10.99 11.80
C MET A 77 -4.79 11.48 10.42
N GLY A 78 -3.84 11.76 9.53
CA GLY A 78 -4.08 12.19 8.16
C GLY A 78 -4.25 11.04 7.16
N LEU A 79 -3.13 10.57 6.62
CA LEU A 79 -3.10 9.64 5.49
C LEU A 79 -3.75 8.29 5.82
N TRP A 80 -3.34 7.67 6.91
CA TRP A 80 -3.85 6.36 7.35
C TRP A 80 -5.37 6.37 7.49
N ASN A 81 -5.92 7.35 8.22
CA ASN A 81 -7.37 7.50 8.36
C ASN A 81 -8.09 7.64 7.01
N ARG A 82 -7.54 8.40 6.05
CA ARG A 82 -8.12 8.46 4.70
C ARG A 82 -8.08 7.11 4.00
N LEU A 83 -6.99 6.35 4.14
CA LEU A 83 -6.86 5.04 3.50
C LEU A 83 -7.82 3.99 4.07
N THR A 84 -8.28 4.15 5.33
CA THR A 84 -9.26 3.23 5.92
C THR A 84 -10.57 3.13 5.14
N ARG A 85 -10.96 4.17 4.38
CA ARG A 85 -12.16 4.16 3.52
C ARG A 85 -12.15 3.01 2.51
N HIS A 86 -10.96 2.58 2.09
CA HIS A 86 -10.80 1.50 1.10
C HIS A 86 -11.14 0.11 1.62
N GLN A 87 -11.46 -0.01 2.91
CA GLN A 87 -12.10 -1.19 3.48
C GLN A 87 -13.59 -1.29 3.10
N ASP A 88 -14.17 -0.29 2.46
CA ASP A 88 -15.54 -0.32 1.92
C ASP A 88 -15.57 -0.98 0.53
N ARG A 89 -16.57 -1.83 0.28
CA ARG A 89 -16.73 -2.52 -1.00
C ARG A 89 -16.89 -1.54 -2.17
N SER A 90 -17.51 -0.39 -1.94
CA SER A 90 -17.81 0.63 -2.94
C SER A 90 -16.64 1.56 -3.27
N ASP A 91 -15.54 1.45 -2.53
CA ASP A 91 -14.46 2.45 -2.56
C ASP A 91 -13.07 1.82 -2.73
N PRO A 92 -12.81 1.13 -3.84
CA PRO A 92 -11.55 0.42 -4.04
C PRO A 92 -10.35 1.37 -4.04
N PHE A 93 -9.25 0.92 -3.42
CA PHE A 93 -7.97 1.61 -3.53
C PHE A 93 -7.53 1.66 -4.99
N ARG A 94 -6.98 2.81 -5.38
CA ARG A 94 -6.40 3.03 -6.71
C ARG A 94 -4.92 3.27 -6.58
N LEU A 95 -4.17 2.53 -7.40
CA LEU A 95 -2.75 2.74 -7.59
C LEU A 95 -2.54 4.14 -8.19
N LYS A 96 -1.36 4.72 -8.01
CA LYS A 96 -1.06 6.09 -8.45
C LYS A 96 -1.33 6.21 -9.94
N ARG A 97 -2.17 7.16 -10.33
CA ARG A 97 -2.41 7.46 -11.74
C ARG A 97 -1.31 8.38 -12.22
N VAL A 98 -0.60 7.95 -13.26
CA VAL A 98 0.39 8.73 -13.99
C VAL A 98 0.07 8.64 -15.48
N GLN A 99 0.30 9.73 -16.19
CA GLN A 99 0.35 9.70 -17.64
C GLN A 99 1.74 9.21 -18.01
N SER A 100 1.81 8.06 -18.68
CA SER A 100 3.05 7.47 -19.19
C SER A 100 2.87 7.27 -20.68
N GLY A 101 3.84 7.73 -21.47
CA GLY A 101 3.93 7.42 -22.89
C GLY A 101 4.65 6.10 -23.16
N ALA A 102 4.77 5.80 -24.46
CA ALA A 102 5.25 4.52 -24.99
C ALA A 102 6.73 4.62 -25.40
N ASN A 103 7.60 4.98 -24.44
CA ASN A 103 9.04 4.96 -24.63
C ASN A 103 9.74 4.23 -23.48
N ARG A 104 11.00 3.85 -23.70
CA ARG A 104 11.79 3.05 -22.75
C ARG A 104 11.79 3.61 -21.33
N GLU A 105 12.09 4.90 -21.17
CA GLU A 105 12.21 5.53 -19.85
C GLU A 105 10.86 5.55 -19.12
N GLU A 106 9.78 5.86 -19.84
CA GLU A 106 8.44 5.91 -19.25
C GLU A 106 7.90 4.52 -18.89
N ILE A 107 8.19 3.51 -19.69
CA ILE A 107 7.84 2.11 -19.40
C ILE A 107 8.61 1.62 -18.17
N LEU A 108 9.91 1.88 -18.10
CA LEU A 108 10.75 1.52 -16.97
C LEU A 108 10.22 2.17 -15.68
N SER A 109 9.99 3.49 -15.71
CA SER A 109 9.47 4.25 -14.57
C SER A 109 8.11 3.72 -14.08
N LEU A 110 7.20 3.42 -15.01
CA LEU A 110 5.90 2.87 -14.66
C LEU A 110 6.04 1.45 -14.06
N ALA A 111 6.91 0.61 -14.60
CA ALA A 111 7.13 -0.75 -14.10
C ALA A 111 7.70 -0.75 -12.68
N THR A 112 8.73 0.08 -12.45
CA THR A 112 9.31 0.30 -11.12
C THR A 112 8.26 0.81 -10.13
N MET A 113 7.45 1.81 -10.52
CA MET A 113 6.38 2.34 -9.67
C MET A 113 5.35 1.26 -9.30
N ARG A 114 4.88 0.47 -10.27
CA ARG A 114 3.91 -0.61 -10.01
C ARG A 114 4.50 -1.69 -9.10
N ARG A 115 5.75 -2.11 -9.34
CA ARG A 115 6.44 -3.06 -8.47
C ARG A 115 6.51 -2.54 -7.04
N GLN A 116 6.94 -1.29 -6.85
CA GLN A 116 7.03 -0.63 -5.54
C GLN A 116 5.68 -0.56 -4.82
N GLU A 117 4.58 -0.25 -5.50
CA GLU A 117 3.26 -0.27 -4.86
C GLU A 117 2.83 -1.68 -4.43
N LEU A 118 3.15 -2.72 -5.22
CA LEU A 118 2.85 -4.09 -4.85
C LEU A 118 3.72 -4.58 -3.69
N ASP A 119 5.00 -4.24 -3.71
CA ASP A 119 5.94 -4.48 -2.61
C ASP A 119 5.46 -3.81 -1.33
N GLY A 120 5.17 -2.51 -1.39
CA GLY A 120 4.65 -1.75 -0.26
C GLY A 120 3.38 -2.38 0.32
N PHE A 121 2.39 -2.71 -0.52
CA PHE A 121 1.17 -3.37 -0.05
C PHE A 121 1.45 -4.70 0.66
N ALA A 122 2.29 -5.56 0.08
CA ALA A 122 2.65 -6.85 0.68
C ALA A 122 3.39 -6.66 2.01
N GLU A 123 4.43 -5.83 2.04
CA GLU A 123 5.19 -5.54 3.26
C GLU A 123 4.30 -5.00 4.38
N GLY A 124 3.39 -4.09 4.03
CA GLY A 124 2.40 -3.56 4.96
C GLY A 124 1.47 -4.63 5.51
N LEU A 125 0.96 -5.51 4.64
CA LEU A 125 0.04 -6.59 5.00
C LEU A 125 0.66 -7.55 6.01
N PHE A 126 1.89 -7.99 5.74
CA PHE A 126 2.64 -8.91 6.60
C PHE A 126 3.16 -8.23 7.88
N GLY A 127 3.53 -6.95 7.81
CA GLY A 127 3.95 -6.17 8.98
C GLY A 127 5.14 -6.79 9.73
N GLY A 128 6.04 -7.47 9.01
CA GLY A 128 7.18 -8.18 9.58
C GLY A 128 6.92 -9.64 9.99
N ALA A 129 5.68 -10.13 9.88
CA ALA A 129 5.40 -11.56 10.05
C ALA A 129 5.95 -12.36 8.86
N GLU A 130 6.53 -13.54 9.13
CA GLU A 130 6.94 -14.48 8.07
C GLU A 130 5.74 -15.15 7.40
N GLU A 131 4.68 -15.41 8.19
CA GLU A 131 3.46 -16.07 7.73
C GLU A 131 2.21 -15.36 8.25
N LEU A 132 1.14 -15.39 7.45
CA LEU A 132 -0.18 -14.91 7.83
C LEU A 132 -1.23 -15.99 7.57
N VAL A 133 -2.14 -16.16 8.51
CA VAL A 133 -3.35 -16.97 8.30
C VAL A 133 -4.34 -16.15 7.47
N LEU A 134 -4.51 -16.53 6.21
CA LEU A 134 -5.40 -15.87 5.26
C LEU A 134 -6.52 -16.82 4.81
N SER A 135 -7.70 -16.27 4.51
CA SER A 135 -8.74 -17.03 3.80
C SER A 135 -8.26 -17.42 2.40
N GLU A 136 -8.80 -18.51 1.83
CA GLU A 136 -8.52 -18.96 0.46
C GLU A 136 -8.64 -17.80 -0.55
N ARG A 137 -9.72 -17.01 -0.46
CA ARG A 137 -9.91 -15.82 -1.31
C ARG A 137 -8.77 -14.80 -1.22
N ALA A 138 -8.21 -14.59 -0.02
CA ALA A 138 -7.08 -13.69 0.15
C ALA A 138 -5.78 -14.31 -0.39
N VAL A 139 -5.58 -15.62 -0.21
CA VAL A 139 -4.45 -16.36 -0.78
C VAL A 139 -4.45 -16.31 -2.31
N ASP A 140 -5.59 -16.55 -2.95
CA ASP A 140 -5.74 -16.47 -4.41
C ASP A 140 -5.39 -15.06 -4.92
N ALA A 141 -5.93 -14.03 -4.26
CA ALA A 141 -5.68 -12.66 -4.64
C ALA A 141 -4.20 -12.26 -4.43
N MET A 142 -3.56 -12.70 -3.34
CA MET A 142 -2.13 -12.50 -3.11
C MET A 142 -1.28 -13.22 -4.15
N THR A 143 -1.68 -14.43 -4.58
CA THR A 143 -0.98 -15.18 -5.63
C THR A 143 -1.00 -14.42 -6.95
N VAL A 144 -2.14 -13.81 -7.30
CA VAL A 144 -2.25 -12.92 -8.46
C VAL A 144 -1.33 -11.70 -8.30
N LEU A 145 -1.29 -11.07 -7.11
CA LEU A 145 -0.41 -9.92 -6.88
C LEU A 145 1.07 -10.28 -7.00
N SER A 146 1.50 -11.42 -6.45
CA SER A 146 2.87 -11.91 -6.59
C SER A 146 3.25 -12.19 -8.05
N THR A 147 2.31 -12.72 -8.83
CA THR A 147 2.50 -12.94 -10.28
C THR A 147 2.66 -11.62 -11.02
N LEU A 148 1.77 -10.64 -10.77
CA LEU A 148 1.84 -9.32 -11.41
C LEU A 148 3.13 -8.58 -11.02
N ARG A 149 3.55 -8.67 -9.76
CA ARG A 149 4.84 -8.15 -9.29
C ARG A 149 6.01 -8.74 -10.07
N ALA A 150 6.05 -10.06 -10.22
CA ALA A 150 7.11 -10.72 -10.99
C ALA A 150 7.13 -10.27 -12.46
N MET A 151 5.95 -10.05 -13.07
CA MET A 151 5.86 -9.49 -14.41
C MET A 151 6.39 -8.05 -14.50
N PHE A 152 6.09 -7.19 -13.52
CA PHE A 152 6.67 -5.83 -13.48
C PHE A 152 8.19 -5.84 -13.30
N VAL A 153 8.74 -6.75 -12.48
CA VAL A 153 10.19 -6.97 -12.37
C VAL A 153 10.78 -7.36 -13.72
N ALA A 154 10.17 -8.31 -14.43
CA ALA A 154 10.66 -8.73 -15.74
C ALA A 154 10.63 -7.59 -16.77
N ILE A 155 9.60 -6.74 -16.75
CA ILE A 155 9.52 -5.54 -17.61
C ILE A 155 10.63 -4.55 -17.25
N GLU A 156 10.87 -4.31 -15.96
CA GLU A 156 11.93 -3.43 -15.45
C GLU A 156 13.31 -3.93 -15.93
N GLU A 157 13.60 -5.23 -15.79
CA GLU A 157 14.86 -5.84 -16.23
C GLU A 157 15.08 -5.72 -17.75
N VAL A 158 14.07 -6.05 -18.56
CA VAL A 158 14.18 -5.99 -20.03
C VAL A 158 14.28 -4.54 -20.52
N THR A 159 13.53 -3.63 -19.91
CA THR A 159 13.48 -2.22 -20.33
C THR A 159 14.70 -1.45 -19.84
N GLY A 160 15.25 -1.81 -18.68
CA GLY A 160 16.46 -1.25 -18.10
C GLY A 160 17.75 -1.62 -18.83
N ASP A 161 17.75 -2.71 -19.60
CA ASP A 161 18.89 -3.12 -20.42
C ASP A 161 18.88 -2.39 -21.79
N PRO A 162 19.80 -1.42 -22.03
CA PRO A 162 19.84 -0.67 -23.28
C PRO A 162 20.24 -1.52 -24.49
N THR A 163 20.79 -2.72 -24.28
CA THR A 163 21.18 -3.64 -25.36
C THR A 163 19.99 -4.40 -25.94
N LYS A 164 18.85 -4.45 -25.22
CA LYS A 164 17.63 -5.08 -25.71
C LYS A 164 16.97 -4.17 -26.75
N ALA A 165 16.98 -4.60 -28.00
CA ALA A 165 16.25 -3.89 -29.05
C ALA A 165 14.73 -3.95 -28.78
N ALA A 166 14.07 -2.79 -28.84
CA ALA A 166 12.63 -2.65 -28.80
C ALA A 166 12.26 -1.44 -29.65
N ASN A 167 11.21 -1.55 -30.44
CA ASN A 167 10.69 -0.46 -31.27
C ASN A 167 9.48 0.21 -30.60
N GLU A 168 8.97 1.29 -31.19
CA GLU A 168 7.82 2.04 -30.65
C GLU A 168 6.55 1.18 -30.49
N LYS A 169 6.33 0.21 -31.38
CA LYS A 169 5.19 -0.71 -31.30
C LYS A 169 5.32 -1.63 -30.08
N ASP A 170 6.53 -2.15 -29.82
CA ASP A 170 6.78 -3.01 -28.66
C ASP A 170 6.50 -2.25 -27.35
N PHE A 171 6.90 -0.97 -27.28
CA PHE A 171 6.61 -0.13 -26.12
C PHE A 171 5.12 0.20 -25.97
N ALA A 172 4.41 0.46 -27.08
CA ALA A 172 2.97 0.70 -27.05
C ALA A 172 2.20 -0.53 -26.56
N GLU A 173 2.54 -1.72 -27.08
CA GLU A 173 1.93 -2.98 -26.65
C GLU A 173 2.23 -3.27 -25.17
N THR A 174 3.47 -3.05 -24.73
CA THR A 174 3.86 -3.20 -23.32
C THR A 174 3.08 -2.25 -22.42
N LEU A 175 2.91 -0.98 -22.81
CA LEU A 175 2.15 0.00 -22.06
C LEU A 175 0.69 -0.44 -21.85
N ASP A 176 0.05 -0.94 -22.90
CA ASP A 176 -1.33 -1.41 -22.83
C ASP A 176 -1.47 -2.63 -21.91
N ARG A 177 -0.51 -3.57 -21.97
CA ARG A 177 -0.46 -4.69 -21.01
C ARG A 177 -0.28 -4.23 -19.58
N MET A 178 0.61 -3.26 -19.33
CA MET A 178 0.81 -2.72 -17.99
C MET A 178 -0.46 -2.03 -17.44
N ARG A 179 -1.27 -1.41 -18.30
CA ARG A 179 -2.58 -0.86 -17.91
C ARG A 179 -3.56 -1.96 -17.49
N GLU A 180 -3.65 -3.04 -18.26
CA GLU A 180 -4.48 -4.21 -17.92
C GLU A 180 -4.03 -4.86 -16.60
N MET A 181 -2.72 -5.04 -16.43
CA MET A 181 -2.10 -5.55 -15.21
C MET A 181 -2.41 -4.65 -14.01
N THR A 182 -2.33 -3.32 -14.18
CA THR A 182 -2.65 -2.34 -13.13
C THR A 182 -4.10 -2.48 -12.67
N LEU A 183 -5.05 -2.61 -13.59
CA LEU A 183 -6.46 -2.83 -13.25
C LEU A 183 -6.68 -4.15 -12.51
N THR A 184 -5.91 -5.18 -12.85
CA THR A 184 -5.96 -6.48 -12.19
C THR A 184 -5.37 -6.40 -10.77
N ALA A 185 -4.25 -5.70 -10.61
CA ALA A 185 -3.64 -5.43 -9.31
C ALA A 185 -4.60 -4.70 -8.36
N GLU A 186 -5.27 -3.63 -8.82
CA GLU A 186 -6.25 -2.91 -8.01
C GLU A 186 -7.40 -3.79 -7.54
N LYS A 187 -7.92 -4.67 -8.41
CA LYS A 187 -8.98 -5.63 -8.06
C LYS A 187 -8.50 -6.64 -7.02
N SER A 188 -7.29 -7.17 -7.18
CA SER A 188 -6.71 -8.15 -6.26
C SER A 188 -6.38 -7.52 -4.90
N ILE A 189 -5.79 -6.32 -4.86
CA ILE A 189 -5.61 -5.55 -3.62
C ILE A 189 -6.94 -5.40 -2.89
N HIS A 190 -7.99 -4.97 -3.59
CA HIS A 190 -9.31 -4.79 -2.98
C HIS A 190 -9.90 -6.12 -2.47
N ALA A 191 -9.68 -7.22 -3.19
CA ALA A 191 -10.10 -8.54 -2.76
C ALA A 191 -9.42 -8.97 -1.45
N VAL A 192 -8.12 -8.74 -1.31
CA VAL A 192 -7.35 -8.99 -0.07
C VAL A 192 -7.89 -8.13 1.08
N VAL A 193 -8.04 -6.82 0.85
CA VAL A 193 -8.54 -5.86 1.85
C VAL A 193 -9.90 -6.31 2.40
N LEU A 194 -10.84 -6.65 1.52
CA LEU A 194 -12.18 -7.07 1.93
C LEU A 194 -12.20 -8.44 2.62
N ALA A 195 -11.36 -9.37 2.16
CA ALA A 195 -11.26 -10.69 2.78
C ALA A 195 -10.71 -10.60 4.20
N CYS A 196 -9.62 -9.85 4.40
CA CYS A 196 -9.02 -9.69 5.73
C CYS A 196 -9.92 -8.89 6.68
N LYS A 197 -10.64 -7.86 6.18
CA LYS A 197 -11.68 -7.16 6.96
C LYS A 197 -12.75 -8.13 7.48
N ARG A 198 -13.20 -9.06 6.65
CA ARG A 198 -14.19 -10.07 7.06
C ARG A 198 -13.62 -11.02 8.10
N ALA A 199 -12.39 -11.49 7.91
CA ALA A 199 -11.70 -12.34 8.89
C ALA A 199 -11.66 -11.66 10.28
N ARG A 200 -11.22 -10.40 10.34
CA ARG A 200 -11.23 -9.62 11.60
C ARG A 200 -12.61 -9.51 12.25
N ALA A 201 -13.67 -9.33 11.45
CA ALA A 201 -15.03 -9.25 11.97
C ALA A 201 -15.52 -10.60 12.50
N SER A 202 -15.14 -11.71 11.84
CA SER A 202 -15.47 -13.07 12.26
C SER A 202 -14.78 -13.45 13.58
N ASP A 203 -13.49 -13.14 13.73
CA ASP A 203 -12.75 -13.39 14.98
C ASP A 203 -13.34 -12.59 16.15
N PHE A 204 -13.73 -11.34 15.90
CA PHE A 204 -14.40 -10.49 16.90
C PHE A 204 -15.78 -11.05 17.29
N SER A 205 -16.51 -11.63 16.34
CA SER A 205 -17.82 -12.27 16.60
C SER A 205 -17.69 -13.61 17.35
N GLY A 206 -16.59 -14.35 17.16
CA GLY A 206 -16.27 -15.57 17.90
C GLY A 206 -15.94 -15.33 19.38
N GLY A 207 -15.38 -14.16 19.72
CA GLY A 207 -15.11 -13.74 21.11
C GLY A 207 -16.36 -13.34 21.92
N LEU A 208 -17.47 -13.01 21.25
CA LEU A 208 -18.75 -12.65 21.88
C LEU A 208 -19.77 -13.80 21.89
N ALA A 209 -19.49 -14.93 21.22
CA ALA A 209 -20.35 -16.10 21.19
C ALA A 209 -20.12 -17.00 22.43
N LYS A 210 -20.81 -16.65 23.53
CA LYS A 210 -21.20 -17.50 24.69
C LYS A 210 -20.10 -18.35 25.35
N ARG A 211 -19.63 -17.88 26.51
CA ARG A 211 -19.35 -18.79 27.64
C ARG A 211 -20.66 -19.50 28.01
N SER A 212 -20.80 -20.77 27.62
CA SER A 212 -21.81 -21.66 28.17
C SER A 212 -21.16 -22.42 29.32
N THR A 213 -21.48 -22.04 30.56
CA THR A 213 -21.22 -22.88 31.73
C THR A 213 -22.26 -24.01 31.75
N LEU A 214 -21.78 -25.25 31.75
CA LEU A 214 -22.61 -26.43 31.99
C LEU A 214 -23.02 -26.47 33.48
N HIS A 215 -24.33 -26.43 33.73
CA HIS A 215 -24.96 -27.21 34.80
C HIS A 215 -25.69 -28.37 34.13
#